data_AF-A0A853I2M7-F1
#
_entry.id   AF-A0A853I2M7-F1
#
_cell.length_a   1.000
_cell.length_b   1.000
_cell.length_c   1.000
_cell.angle_alpha   90.00
_cell.angle_beta   90.00
_cell.angle_gamma   90.00
#
_symmetry.space_group_name_H-M   'P 1'
#
loop_
_entity.id
_entity.type
_entity.pdbx_description
1 polymer ?
#
loop_
_entity_poly.entity_id
_entity_poly.type
_entity_poly.pdbx_seq_one_letter_code
_entity_poly.pdbx_strand_id
1 'polypeptide(L)' 'HGKGEYARDEDGDGFYEVHVNTIEGYWSLLRSWLRPHRGISQEKLPYYLELFEFVYNVRRRGKSLLNDLVELLV' A
#
# COMPACT_ATOMS: atom_id res chain seq x y z
N HIS A 1 -9.85 -12.07 -0.54
CA HIS A 1 -10.75 -13.03 -1.21
C HIS A 1 -10.31 -14.45 -0.91
N GLY A 2 -11.25 -15.40 -0.85
CA GLY A 2 -11.00 -16.83 -0.79
C GLY A 2 -10.54 -17.40 -2.14
N LYS A 3 -10.16 -18.68 -2.16
CA LYS A 3 -9.69 -19.35 -3.38
C LYS A 3 -10.84 -19.49 -4.38
N GLY A 4 -10.73 -18.82 -5.53
CA GLY A 4 -11.75 -18.83 -6.60
C GLY A 4 -12.84 -17.75 -6.48
N GLU A 5 -12.79 -16.91 -5.46
CA GLU A 5 -13.74 -15.81 -5.24
C GLU A 5 -13.33 -14.59 -6.08
N TYR A 6 -14.09 -14.28 -7.13
CA TYR A 6 -13.84 -13.13 -8.01
C TYR A 6 -14.35 -11.83 -7.39
N ALA A 7 -15.53 -11.77 -6.78
CA ALA A 7 -15.99 -10.59 -6.06
C ALA A 7 -16.74 -11.05 -4.79
N ARG A 8 -16.68 -10.24 -3.72
CA ARG A 8 -17.21 -10.63 -2.41
C ARG A 8 -18.59 -10.02 -2.22
N ASP A 9 -19.57 -10.91 -2.22
CA ASP A 9 -20.97 -10.61 -1.96
C ASP A 9 -21.25 -10.52 -0.46
N GLU A 10 -21.44 -9.30 0.04
CA GLU A 10 -21.67 -9.01 1.46
C GLU A 10 -23.16 -9.13 1.86
N ASP A 11 -24.11 -9.02 0.93
CA ASP A 11 -25.55 -9.02 1.21
C ASP A 11 -26.34 -10.19 0.58
N GLY A 12 -25.69 -11.01 -0.23
CA GLY A 12 -26.19 -12.23 -0.84
C GLY A 12 -27.09 -12.01 -2.06
N ASP A 13 -27.15 -10.80 -2.61
CA ASP A 13 -28.06 -10.46 -3.69
C ASP A 13 -27.49 -10.77 -5.09
N GLY A 14 -26.16 -10.93 -5.19
CA GLY A 14 -25.44 -11.21 -6.43
C GLY A 14 -25.42 -10.05 -7.43
N PHE A 15 -25.78 -8.84 -7.02
CA PHE A 15 -25.79 -7.61 -7.80
C PHE A 15 -24.73 -6.62 -7.28
N TYR A 16 -24.15 -5.82 -8.19
CA TYR A 16 -23.17 -4.78 -7.85
C TYR A 16 -21.88 -5.25 -7.14
N GLU A 17 -21.51 -6.52 -7.31
CA GLU A 17 -20.27 -7.08 -6.80
C GLU A 17 -19.00 -6.45 -7.42
N VAL A 18 -18.27 -5.68 -6.62
CA VAL A 18 -17.02 -5.05 -7.07
C VAL A 18 -15.82 -5.92 -6.66
N HIS A 19 -15.12 -6.47 -7.66
CA HIS A 19 -13.79 -7.03 -7.42
C HIS A 19 -12.83 -5.89 -7.03
N VAL A 20 -12.21 -6.02 -5.86
CA VAL A 20 -11.01 -5.25 -5.52
C VAL A 20 -9.88 -6.26 -5.35
N ASN A 21 -8.88 -6.19 -6.22
CA ASN A 21 -7.65 -6.90 -5.93
C ASN A 21 -6.92 -6.07 -4.86
N THR A 22 -6.53 -6.66 -3.73
CA THR A 22 -5.79 -5.99 -2.64
C THR A 22 -4.64 -5.11 -3.16
N ILE A 23 -4.03 -5.51 -4.29
CA ILE A 23 -2.97 -4.77 -4.98
C ILE A 23 -3.42 -3.41 -5.55
N GLU A 24 -4.68 -3.27 -5.97
CA GLU A 24 -5.25 -2.02 -6.50
C GLU A 24 -5.39 -0.97 -5.39
N GLY A 25 -5.80 -1.40 -4.20
CA GLY A 25 -5.82 -0.56 -2.99
C GLY A 25 -4.41 -0.08 -2.63
N TYR A 26 -3.42 -0.98 -2.68
CA TYR A 26 -2.02 -0.64 -2.46
C TYR A 26 -1.50 0.37 -3.49
N TRP A 27 -1.76 0.15 -4.77
CA TRP A 27 -1.35 1.05 -5.86
C TRP A 27 -1.96 2.44 -5.77
N SER A 28 -3.22 2.54 -5.33
CA SER A 28 -3.91 3.83 -5.14
C SER A 28 -3.24 4.70 -4.06
N LEU A 29 -2.79 4.07 -2.97
CA LEU A 29 -2.04 4.72 -1.91
C LEU A 29 -0.62 5.09 -2.35
N LEU A 30 0.11 4.14 -2.95
CA LEU A 30 1.47 4.34 -3.43
C LEU A 30 1.54 5.48 -4.45
N ARG A 31 0.63 5.53 -5.43
CA ARG A 31 0.58 6.61 -6.43
C ARG A 31 0.39 7.99 -5.79
N SER A 32 -0.45 8.08 -4.77
CA SER A 32 -0.68 9.33 -4.03
C SER A 32 0.55 9.74 -3.23
N TRP A 33 1.25 8.78 -2.62
CA TRP A 33 2.49 9.00 -1.88
C TRP A 33 3.65 9.46 -2.76
N LEU A 34 3.78 8.91 -3.98
CA LEU A 34 4.85 9.29 -4.92
C LEU A 34 4.58 10.61 -5.67
N ARG A 35 3.33 11.08 -5.70
CA ARG A 35 2.89 12.26 -6.48
C ARG A 35 3.73 13.53 -6.23
N PRO A 36 4.16 13.87 -5.00
CA PRO A 36 4.95 15.07 -4.73
C PRO A 36 6.30 15.10 -5.45
N HIS A 37 6.87 13.94 -5.77
CA HIS A 37 8.20 13.85 -6.39
C HIS A 37 8.22 14.25 -7.88
N ARG A 38 7.05 14.38 -8.54
CA ARG A 38 6.88 14.81 -9.95
C ARG A 38 7.64 13.97 -11.01
N GLY A 39 8.32 12.92 -10.59
CA GLY A 39 9.12 12.02 -11.41
C GLY A 39 10.18 11.36 -10.52
N ILE A 40 10.40 10.06 -10.68
CA ILE A 40 11.35 9.30 -9.87
C ILE A 40 12.25 8.51 -10.81
N SER A 41 13.56 8.54 -10.57
CA SER A 41 14.51 7.70 -11.32
C SER A 41 14.15 6.22 -11.13
N GLN A 42 14.13 5.45 -12.21
CA GLN A 42 13.84 4.01 -12.17
C GLN A 42 14.84 3.27 -11.26
N GLU A 43 16.12 3.66 -11.28
CA GLU A 43 17.15 3.07 -10.43
C GLU A 43 16.92 3.34 -8.93
N LYS A 44 16.23 4.44 -8.61
CA LYS A 44 15.95 4.82 -7.22
C LYS A 44 14.58 4.39 -6.75
N LEU A 45 13.68 4.01 -7.67
CA LEU A 45 12.32 3.58 -7.37
C LEU A 45 12.27 2.51 -6.26
N PRO A 46 13.15 1.48 -6.21
CA PRO A 46 13.12 0.48 -5.15
C PRO A 46 13.16 1.08 -3.74
N TYR A 47 14.05 2.04 -3.49
CA TYR A 47 14.16 2.69 -2.17
C TYR A 47 12.89 3.44 -1.75
N TYR A 48 12.17 4.03 -2.71
CA TYR A 48 10.90 4.69 -2.43
C TYR A 48 9.79 3.66 -2.13
N LEU A 49 9.79 2.53 -2.83
CA LEU A 49 8.84 1.44 -2.57
C LEU A 49 9.08 0.81 -1.20
N GLU A 50 10.34 0.54 -0.83
CA GLU A 50 10.73 0.00 0.47
C GLU A 50 10.33 0.92 1.62
N LEU A 51 10.60 2.23 1.48
CA LEU A 51 10.20 3.20 2.50
C LEU A 51 8.67 3.30 2.61
N PHE A 52 7.95 3.27 1.48
CA PHE A 52 6.49 3.25 1.49
C PHE A 52 5.95 2.01 2.20
N GLU A 53 6.47 0.82 1.86
CA GLU A 53 6.09 -0.45 2.48
C GLU A 53 6.31 -0.41 3.99
N PHE A 54 7.49 0.05 4.42
CA PHE A 54 7.82 0.19 5.84
C PHE A 54 6.82 1.11 6.57
N VAL A 55 6.60 2.33 6.07
CA VAL A 55 5.67 3.28 6.70
C VAL A 55 4.24 2.75 6.71
N TYR A 56 3.82 2.09 5.63
CA TYR A 56 2.49 1.49 5.50
C TYR A 56 2.27 0.38 6.55
N ASN A 57 3.26 -0.49 6.75
CA ASN A 57 3.17 -1.63 7.66
C ASN A 57 3.28 -1.24 9.14
N VAL A 58 4.14 -0.28 9.48
CA VAL A 58 4.32 0.19 10.87
C VAL A 58 3.08 0.91 11.39
N ARG A 59 2.24 1.48 10.51
CA ARG A 59 1.00 2.19 10.85
C ARG A 59 1.18 3.36 11.84
N ARG A 60 2.38 3.96 11.87
CA ARG A 60 2.74 5.13 12.67
C ARG A 60 3.18 6.27 11.76
N ARG A 61 3.14 7.52 12.25
CA ARG A 61 3.41 8.71 11.43
C ARG A 61 4.24 9.75 12.19
N GLY A 62 4.97 10.58 11.45
CA GLY A 62 5.74 11.68 12.04
C GLY A 62 6.82 11.17 12.98
N LYS A 63 7.01 11.85 14.12
CA LYS A 63 8.11 11.55 15.06
C LYS A 63 8.03 10.14 15.65
N SER A 64 6.84 9.54 15.77
CA SER A 64 6.70 8.20 16.34
C SER A 64 7.29 7.10 15.44
N LEU A 65 7.54 7.40 14.15
CA LEU A 65 8.16 6.48 13.21
C LEU A 65 9.68 6.35 13.45
N LEU A 66 10.30 7.33 14.11
CA LEU A 66 11.77 7.41 14.21
C LEU A 66 12.37 6.20 14.94
N ASN A 67 11.73 5.72 16.00
CA ASN A 67 12.22 4.57 16.75
C ASN A 67 12.16 3.30 15.88
N ASP A 68 11.04 3.05 15.20
CA ASP A 68 10.87 1.89 14.34
C ASP A 68 11.85 1.92 13.15
N LEU A 69 12.16 3.13 12.64
CA LEU A 69 13.11 3.30 11.53
C LEU A 69 14.55 3.03 11.97
N VAL A 70 14.94 3.49 13.17
CA VAL A 70 16.27 3.21 13.72
C VAL A 70 16.41 1.72 14.01
N GLU A 71 15.39 1.07 14.55
CA GLU A 71 15.39 -0.38 14.82
C GLU A 71 15.55 -1.21 13.54
N LEU A 72 14.96 -0.77 12.41
CA LEU A 72 15.12 -1.48 11.14
C LEU A 72 16.57 -1.41 10.58
N LEU A 73 17.30 -0.34 10.89
CA LEU A 73 18.59 -0.03 10.27
C LEU A 73 19.81 -0.51 11.08
N VAL A 74 19.60 -0.98 12.31
CA VAL A 74 20.64 -1.44 13.25
C VAL A 74 20.58 -2.96 13.38
#